data_AF-A0A947K480-F1
#
_entry.id   AF-A0A947K480-F1
#
_cell.length_a   1.000
_cell.length_b   1.000
_cell.length_c   1.000
_cell.angle_alpha   90.00
_cell.angle_beta   90.00
_cell.angle_gamma   90.00
#
_symmetry.space_group_name_H-M   'P 1'
#
loop_
_entity.id
_entity.type
_entity.pdbx_description
1 polymer ?
#
loop_
_entity_poly.entity_id
_entity_poly.type
_entity_poly.pdbx_seq_one_letter_code
_entity_poly.pdbx_strand_id
1 'polypeptide(L)'
;MAGSSKRKNGQKRVLEEIRKQLVLQAERWGKTEYYTAQRLEEMVLEQCFKIKGDFLSEKANLEYEMQSIESDKKECLIKLEKLTGYLKKSDRSLKIHKKAIGRWLERLIGDRQKTQWALDRKIKKPVISVLIGEN
;
A
#
# COMPACT_ATOMS: atom_id res chain seq x y z
N MET A 1 25.83 -6.10 10.90
CA MET A 1 24.57 -5.74 10.19
C MET A 1 24.53 -6.09 8.69
N ALA A 2 25.58 -6.64 8.06
CA ALA A 2 25.60 -6.93 6.61
C ALA A 2 24.75 -8.14 6.15
N GLY A 3 24.50 -9.12 7.03
CA GLY A 3 23.76 -10.35 6.68
C GLY A 3 22.26 -10.15 6.39
N SER A 4 21.62 -9.22 7.10
CA SER A 4 20.18 -8.91 6.93
C SER A 4 19.88 -8.28 5.56
N SER A 5 20.76 -7.38 5.10
CA SER A 5 20.63 -6.73 3.79
C SER A 5 20.80 -7.73 2.63
N LYS A 6 21.79 -8.63 2.71
CA LYS A 6 22.00 -9.68 1.70
C LYS A 6 20.78 -10.61 1.60
N ARG A 7 20.22 -11.05 2.74
CA ARG A 7 19.01 -11.90 2.78
C ARG A 7 17.81 -11.19 2.18
N LYS A 8 17.57 -9.92 2.54
CA LYS A 8 16.49 -9.10 1.97
C LYS A 8 16.63 -8.94 0.45
N ASN A 9 17.83 -8.70 -0.04
CA ASN A 9 18.10 -8.57 -1.47
C ASN A 9 17.90 -9.90 -2.21
N GLY A 10 18.30 -11.02 -1.59
CA GLY A 10 18.03 -12.36 -2.12
C GLY A 10 16.54 -12.63 -2.24
N GLN A 11 15.76 -12.37 -1.18
CA GLN A 11 14.30 -12.49 -1.19
C GLN A 11 13.67 -11.62 -2.28
N LYS A 12 14.13 -10.37 -2.42
CA LYS A 12 13.65 -9.47 -3.48
C LYS A 12 13.91 -10.04 -4.88
N ARG A 13 15.07 -10.65 -5.12
CA ARG A 13 15.39 -11.29 -6.41
C ARG A 13 14.48 -12.48 -6.69
N VAL A 14 14.24 -13.33 -5.69
CA VAL A 14 13.33 -14.48 -5.81
C VAL A 14 11.92 -14.02 -6.13
N LEU A 15 11.39 -13.02 -5.42
CA LEU A 15 10.06 -12.48 -5.68
C LEU A 15 9.94 -11.85 -7.07
N GLU A 16 10.98 -11.14 -7.53
CA GLU A 16 11.01 -10.55 -8.86
C GLU A 16 11.02 -11.62 -9.96
N GLU A 17 11.74 -12.72 -9.75
CA GLU A 17 11.77 -13.83 -10.68
C GLU A 17 10.42 -14.55 -10.75
N ILE A 18 9.81 -14.82 -9.60
CA ILE A 18 8.44 -15.37 -9.54
C ILE A 18 7.46 -14.47 -10.28
N ARG A 19 7.53 -13.15 -10.05
CA ARG A 19 6.68 -12.18 -10.76
C ARG A 19 6.85 -12.27 -12.27
N LYS A 20 8.09 -12.32 -12.77
CA LYS A 20 8.37 -12.44 -14.21
C LYS A 20 7.78 -13.71 -14.80
N GLN A 21 7.95 -14.83 -14.10
CA GLN A 21 7.41 -16.12 -14.55
C GLN A 21 5.88 -16.11 -14.60
N LEU A 22 5.21 -15.52 -13.62
CA LEU A 22 3.76 -15.39 -13.62
C LEU A 22 3.25 -14.51 -14.77
N VAL A 23 3.93 -13.40 -15.06
CA VAL A 23 3.59 -12.53 -16.21
C VAL A 23 3.75 -13.30 -17.53
N LEU A 24 4.89 -13.98 -17.71
CA LEU A 24 5.17 -14.76 -18.92
C LEU A 24 4.20 -15.93 -19.10
N GLN A 25 3.76 -16.57 -18.03
CA GLN A 25 2.70 -17.59 -18.07
C GLN A 25 1.37 -16.99 -18.50
N ALA A 26 0.99 -15.83 -17.95
CA ALA A 26 -0.23 -15.14 -18.33
C ALA A 26 -0.22 -14.70 -19.81
N GLU A 27 0.93 -14.24 -20.32
CA GLU A 27 1.11 -13.93 -21.74
C GLU A 27 0.88 -15.17 -22.63
N ARG A 28 1.48 -16.31 -22.27
CA ARG A 28 1.29 -17.58 -23.00
C ARG A 28 -0.15 -18.10 -22.95
N TRP A 29 -0.90 -17.78 -21.90
CA TRP A 29 -2.32 -18.09 -21.77
C TRP A 29 -3.24 -17.05 -22.44
N GLY A 30 -2.70 -16.05 -23.12
CA GLY A 30 -3.49 -15.01 -23.80
C GLY A 30 -4.21 -14.05 -22.84
N LYS A 31 -3.78 -13.94 -21.58
CA LYS A 31 -4.34 -13.05 -20.56
C LYS A 31 -3.51 -11.77 -20.40
N THR A 32 -3.10 -11.18 -21.52
CA THR A 32 -2.16 -10.03 -21.56
C THR A 32 -2.75 -8.74 -20.96
N GLU A 33 -4.06 -8.55 -21.04
CA GLU A 33 -4.74 -7.34 -20.56
C GLU A 33 -4.66 -7.14 -19.04
N TYR A 34 -4.54 -8.23 -18.27
CA TYR A 34 -4.56 -8.21 -16.81
C TYR A 34 -3.19 -7.95 -16.17
N TYR A 35 -2.10 -8.18 -16.90
CA TYR A 35 -0.73 -8.14 -16.37
C TYR A 35 0.16 -7.10 -17.04
N THR A 36 -0.45 -6.07 -17.64
CA THR A 36 0.30 -4.93 -18.15
C THR A 36 1.07 -4.23 -17.03
N ALA A 37 2.19 -3.58 -17.38
CA ALA A 37 2.97 -2.81 -16.40
C ALA A 37 2.13 -1.78 -15.64
N GLN A 38 1.13 -1.19 -16.31
CA GLN A 38 0.17 -0.29 -15.71
C GLN A 38 -0.73 -1.00 -14.70
N ARG A 39 -1.36 -2.13 -15.07
CA ARG A 39 -2.23 -2.85 -14.14
C ARG A 39 -1.49 -3.35 -12.92
N LEU A 40 -0.26 -3.82 -13.08
CA LEU A 40 0.58 -4.22 -11.96
C LEU A 40 0.86 -3.03 -11.02
N GLU A 41 1.11 -1.84 -11.56
CA GLU A 41 1.33 -0.64 -10.75
C GLU A 41 0.05 -0.18 -10.01
N GLU A 42 -1.10 -0.26 -10.68
CA GLU A 42 -2.41 0.01 -10.07
C GLU A 42 -2.73 -0.99 -8.94
N MET A 43 -2.47 -2.29 -9.14
CA MET A 43 -2.62 -3.31 -8.10
C MET A 43 -1.72 -3.03 -6.88
N VAL A 44 -0.46 -2.64 -7.11
CA VAL A 44 0.45 -2.28 -6.02
C VAL A 44 -0.06 -1.05 -5.26
N LEU A 45 -0.59 -0.06 -5.97
CA LEU A 45 -1.17 1.12 -5.35
C LEU A 45 -2.40 0.77 -4.48
N GLU A 46 -3.32 -0.03 -5.01
CA GLU A 46 -4.49 -0.54 -4.27
C GLU A 46 -4.08 -1.29 -3.01
N GLN A 47 -3.09 -2.17 -3.12
CA GLN A 47 -2.57 -2.92 -1.97
C GLN A 47 -1.93 -1.98 -0.93
N CYS A 48 -1.21 -0.95 -1.37
CA CYS A 48 -0.66 0.06 -0.46
C CYS A 48 -1.76 0.83 0.29
N PHE A 49 -2.90 1.10 -0.36
CA PHE A 49 -4.05 1.71 0.30
C PHE A 49 -4.68 0.79 1.34
N LYS A 50 -4.84 -0.49 1.01
CA LYS A 50 -5.35 -1.50 1.94
C LYS A 50 -4.46 -1.60 3.19
N ILE A 51 -3.16 -1.79 3.00
CA ILE A 51 -2.18 -1.86 4.09
C ILE A 51 -2.22 -0.59 4.96
N LYS A 52 -2.34 0.60 4.35
CA LYS A 52 -2.49 1.84 5.11
C LYS A 52 -3.79 1.87 5.92
N GLY A 53 -4.90 1.41 5.33
CA GLY A 53 -6.18 1.26 6.02
C GLY A 53 -6.09 0.33 7.23
N ASP A 54 -5.40 -0.79 7.08
CA ASP A 54 -5.16 -1.75 8.16
C ASP A 54 -4.37 -1.09 9.30
N PHE A 55 -3.30 -0.34 8.99
CA PHE A 55 -2.55 0.40 10.01
C PHE A 55 -3.36 1.50 10.71
N LEU A 56 -4.27 2.17 9.99
CA LEU A 56 -5.14 3.18 10.59
C LEU A 56 -6.20 2.56 11.50
N SER A 57 -6.74 1.40 11.10
CA SER A 57 -7.69 0.64 11.92
C SER A 57 -7.03 0.14 13.20
N GLU A 58 -5.84 -0.45 13.08
CA GLU A 58 -5.05 -0.88 14.23
C GLU A 58 -4.70 0.28 15.16
N LYS A 59 -4.35 1.45 14.58
CA LYS A 59 -4.09 2.66 15.36
C LYS A 59 -5.32 3.07 16.17
N ALA A 60 -6.51 3.09 15.55
CA ALA A 60 -7.75 3.43 16.22
C ALA A 60 -8.09 2.45 17.35
N ASN A 61 -7.87 1.15 17.13
CA ASN A 61 -8.06 0.12 18.15
C ASN A 61 -7.12 0.33 19.35
N LEU A 62 -5.84 0.61 19.11
CA LEU A 62 -4.88 0.89 20.20
C LEU A 62 -5.18 2.20 20.94
N GLU A 63 -5.68 3.22 20.23
CA GLU A 63 -6.13 4.46 20.86
C GLU A 63 -7.34 4.22 21.77
N TYR A 64 -8.25 3.31 21.39
CA TYR A 64 -9.37 2.87 22.23
C TYR A 64 -8.88 2.05 23.43
N GLU A 65 -8.00 1.06 23.22
CA GLU A 65 -7.42 0.26 24.31
C GLU A 65 -6.74 1.13 25.36
N MET A 66 -6.02 2.18 24.96
CA MET A 66 -5.39 3.13 25.89
C MET A 66 -6.37 3.87 26.81
N GLN A 67 -7.63 4.01 26.40
CA GLN A 67 -8.68 4.63 27.21
C GLN A 67 -9.26 3.64 28.23
N SER A 68 -9.06 2.33 28.03
CA SER A 68 -9.46 1.29 28.98
C SER A 68 -8.57 1.30 30.23
N ILE A 69 -9.21 1.19 31.40
CA ILE A 69 -8.58 1.29 32.73
C ILE A 69 -7.57 0.14 32.98
N GLU A 70 -7.79 -1.02 32.38
CA GLU A 70 -6.97 -2.24 32.59
C GLU A 70 -5.82 -2.40 31.58
N SER A 71 -5.64 -1.44 30.66
CA SER A 71 -4.64 -1.55 29.59
C SER A 71 -3.21 -1.30 30.06
N ASP A 72 -2.24 -2.05 29.51
CA ASP A 72 -0.82 -1.69 29.61
C ASP A 72 -0.52 -0.50 28.69
N LYS A 73 -0.67 0.71 29.26
CA LYS A 73 -0.45 1.98 28.55
C LYS A 73 0.96 2.09 27.98
N LYS A 74 1.97 1.50 28.62
CA LYS A 74 3.36 1.58 28.14
C LYS A 74 3.55 0.74 26.89
N GLU A 75 2.99 -0.47 26.87
CA GLU A 75 3.02 -1.31 25.67
C GLU A 75 2.25 -0.67 24.51
N CYS A 76 1.07 -0.10 24.78
CA CYS A 76 0.26 0.57 23.78
C CYS A 76 0.99 1.76 23.13
N LEU A 77 1.67 2.59 23.93
CA LEU A 77 2.47 3.71 23.41
C LEU A 77 3.61 3.25 22.48
N ILE A 78 4.30 2.15 22.83
CA ILE A 78 5.36 1.57 21.99
C ILE A 78 4.80 1.07 20.66
N LYS A 79 3.62 0.42 20.69
CA LYS A 79 2.95 -0.06 19.47
C LYS A 79 2.50 1.12 18.59
N LEU A 80 1.94 2.17 19.18
CA LEU A 80 1.53 3.38 18.47
C LEU A 80 2.70 4.11 17.81
N GLU A 81 3.86 4.18 18.47
CA GLU A 81 5.06 4.78 17.88
C GLU A 81 5.52 3.98 16.64
N LYS A 82 5.56 2.65 16.75
CA LYS A 82 5.90 1.76 15.62
C LYS A 82 4.91 1.91 14.46
N LEU A 83 3.61 1.92 14.75
CA LEU A 83 2.55 2.13 13.76
C LEU A 83 2.67 3.47 13.06
N THR A 84 2.98 4.54 13.79
CA THR A 84 3.24 5.86 13.20
C THR A 84 4.41 5.80 12.22
N GLY A 85 5.46 5.04 12.53
CA GLY A 85 6.56 4.75 11.62
C GLY A 85 6.14 4.00 10.36
N TYR A 86 5.26 2.99 10.49
CA TYR A 86 4.73 2.24 9.35
C TYR A 86 3.77 3.06 8.47
N LEU A 87 2.93 3.90 9.08
CA LEU A 87 2.06 4.85 8.37
C LEU A 87 2.88 5.80 7.50
N LYS A 88 3.95 6.41 8.06
CA LYS A 88 4.88 7.26 7.28
C LYS A 88 5.51 6.52 6.10
N LYS A 89 5.85 5.23 6.26
CA LYS A 89 6.40 4.40 5.17
C LYS A 89 5.33 4.13 4.11
N SER A 90 4.11 3.81 4.52
CA SER A 90 2.99 3.57 3.61
C SER A 90 2.67 4.82 2.77
N ASP A 91 2.70 6.01 3.39
CA ASP A 91 2.49 7.29 2.69
C ASP A 91 3.55 7.56 1.62
N ARG A 92 4.81 7.25 1.91
CA ARG A 92 5.90 7.37 0.93
C ARG A 92 5.68 6.42 -0.24
N SER A 93 5.32 5.16 0.02
CA SER A 93 5.02 4.19 -1.04
C SER A 93 3.83 4.63 -1.90
N LEU A 94 2.73 5.07 -1.27
CA LEU A 94 1.57 5.61 -1.98
C LEU A 94 1.96 6.77 -2.88
N LYS A 95 2.79 7.71 -2.40
CA LYS A 95 3.25 8.85 -3.19
C LYS A 95 4.07 8.43 -4.41
N ILE A 96 4.93 7.42 -4.26
CA ILE A 96 5.76 6.88 -5.36
C ILE A 96 4.87 6.27 -6.44
N HIS A 97 3.98 5.34 -6.07
CA HIS A 97 3.12 4.63 -7.02
C HIS A 97 2.08 5.55 -7.67
N LYS A 98 1.50 6.50 -6.90
CA LYS A 98 0.65 7.55 -7.48
C LYS A 98 1.38 8.38 -8.53
N LYS A 99 2.64 8.76 -8.27
CA LYS A 99 3.44 9.53 -9.23
C LYS A 99 3.77 8.71 -10.48
N ALA A 100 4.01 7.41 -10.34
CA ALA A 100 4.26 6.53 -11.48
C ALA A 100 3.03 6.43 -12.40
N ILE A 101 1.85 6.20 -11.83
CA ILE A 101 0.58 6.16 -12.58
C ILE A 101 0.26 7.53 -13.17
N GLY A 102 0.45 8.62 -12.40
CA GLY A 102 0.23 9.98 -12.87
C GLY A 102 1.07 10.34 -14.09
N ARG A 103 2.37 10.00 -14.08
CA ARG A 103 3.25 10.20 -15.25
C ARG A 103 2.79 9.42 -16.47
N TRP A 104 2.25 8.21 -16.27
CA TRP A 104 1.74 7.40 -17.36
C TRP A 104 0.45 8.01 -17.95
N LEU A 105 -0.47 8.46 -17.10
CA LEU A 105 -1.68 9.16 -17.52
C LEU A 105 -1.36 10.49 -18.22
N GLU A 106 -0.37 11.26 -17.74
CA GLU A 106 0.06 12.51 -18.35
C GLU A 106 0.57 12.28 -19.78
N ARG A 107 1.27 11.16 -20.04
CA ARG A 107 1.72 10.81 -21.40
C ARG A 107 0.58 10.47 -22.36
N LEU A 108 -0.53 9.95 -21.85
CA LEU A 108 -1.69 9.59 -22.68
C LEU A 108 -2.65 10.76 -22.91
N ILE A 109 -2.87 11.56 -21.87
CA ILE A 109 -3.88 12.62 -21.88
C ILE A 109 -3.27 13.95 -22.31
N GLY A 110 -2.00 14.20 -22.03
CA GLY A 110 -1.29 15.46 -22.33
C GLY A 110 -1.70 16.64 -21.42
N ASP A 111 -2.83 16.56 -20.72
CA ASP A 111 -3.36 17.57 -19.83
C ASP A 111 -3.24 17.15 -18.35
N ARG A 112 -2.53 17.97 -17.57
CA ARG A 112 -2.22 17.73 -16.16
C ARG A 112 -3.46 17.78 -15.27
N GLN A 113 -4.44 18.65 -15.55
CA GLN A 113 -5.65 18.75 -14.74
C GLN A 113 -6.56 17.53 -14.94
N LYS A 114 -6.75 17.12 -16.21
CA LYS A 114 -7.51 15.90 -16.54
C LYS A 114 -6.84 14.64 -15.99
N THR A 115 -5.51 14.61 -15.98
CA THR A 115 -4.74 13.52 -15.37
C THR A 115 -4.99 13.41 -13.87
N GLN A 116 -4.93 14.53 -13.15
CA GLN A 116 -5.18 14.54 -11.71
C GLN A 116 -6.61 14.08 -11.40
N TRP A 117 -7.60 14.56 -12.16
CA TRP A 117 -8.99 14.14 -12.01
C TRP A 117 -9.18 12.63 -12.29
N ALA A 118 -8.58 12.10 -13.36
CA ALA A 118 -8.65 10.68 -13.68
C ALA A 118 -7.98 9.80 -12.60
N LEU A 119 -6.87 10.28 -12.05
CA LEU A 119 -6.14 9.61 -10.97
C LEU A 119 -6.98 9.56 -9.69
N ASP A 120 -7.59 10.68 -9.29
CA ASP A 120 -8.44 10.74 -8.10
C ASP A 120 -9.72 9.91 -8.23
N ARG A 121 -10.25 9.75 -9.46
CA ARG A 121 -11.45 8.94 -9.73
C ARG A 121 -11.16 7.44 -9.77
N LYS A 122 -9.99 7.03 -10.26
CA LYS A 122 -9.54 5.63 -10.25
C LYS A 122 -9.11 5.16 -8.87
N ILE A 123 -8.57 6.05 -8.05
CA ILE A 123 -8.04 5.71 -6.74
C ILE A 123 -9.16 5.74 -5.69
N LYS A 124 -9.72 4.57 -5.37
CA LYS A 124 -10.59 4.43 -4.19
C LYS A 124 -9.74 4.65 -2.94
N LYS A 125 -10.03 5.73 -2.20
CA LYS A 125 -9.47 5.94 -0.86
C LYS A 125 -10.06 4.87 0.07
N PRO A 126 -9.26 4.26 0.96
CA PRO A 126 -9.77 3.30 1.93
C PRO A 126 -10.76 4.02 2.85
N VAL A 127 -11.95 3.47 2.96
CA VAL A 127 -12.95 3.86 3.96
C VAL A 127 -12.60 3.08 5.23
N ILE A 128 -12.26 3.78 6.30
CA ILE A 128 -12.00 3.16 7.59
C ILE A 128 -13.37 2.92 8.23
N SER A 129 -13.83 1.68 8.27
CA SER A 129 -14.99 1.31 9.08
C SER A 129 -14.50 1.03 10.50
N VAL A 130 -14.66 1.99 11.40
CA VAL A 130 -14.48 1.71 12.83
C VAL A 130 -15.81 1.13 13.34
N LEU A 131 -15.77 -0.07 13.91
CA LEU A 131 -16.86 -0.56 14.78
C LEU A 131 -16.76 0.25 16.07
N ILE A 132 -17.43 1.40 16.11
CA ILE A 132 -17.69 2.10 17.37
C ILE A 132 -18.78 1.28 18.04
N GLY A 133 -18.43 0.51 19.07
CA GLY A 133 -19.42 -0.07 19.98
C GLY A 133 -20.18 1.08 20.62
N GLU A 134 -21.48 1.18 20.34
CA GLU A 134 -22.37 2.13 21.01
C GLU A 134 -22.41 1.77 22.50
N ASN A 135 -22.11 2.77 23.35
CA ASN A 135 -22.25 2.69 24.81
C ASN A 135 -23.72 2.62 25.22
#